data_AF-A0A8E1RJH5-F1
#
_entry.id   AF-A0A8E1RJH5-F1
#
_cell.length_a   1.000
_cell.length_b   1.000
_cell.length_c   1.000
_cell.angle_alpha   90.00
_cell.angle_beta   90.00
_cell.angle_gamma   90.00
#
_symmetry.space_group_name_H-M   'P 1'
#
loop_
_entity.id
_entity.type
_entity.pdbx_description
1 polymer ?
#
loop_
_entity_poly.entity_id
_entity_poly.type
_entity_poly.pdbx_seq_one_letter_code
_entity_poly.pdbx_strand_id
1 'polypeptide(L)' 'MFTIGQPVSTLIIDIDEYSGKISLSMRSHQPDLDLIKHPKNFRPRNIHYWTNYRLNIGFKSLADARSQWMRDARNFFD' A
#
# COMPACT_ATOMS: atom_id res chain seq x y z
N MET A 1 -9.07 -15.25 -15.48
CA MET A 1 -8.53 -14.02 -16.10
C MET A 1 -9.72 -13.19 -16.58
N PHE A 2 -9.75 -11.87 -16.34
CA PHE A 2 -10.88 -11.01 -16.71
C PHE A 2 -10.77 -10.50 -18.14
N THR A 3 -11.90 -10.17 -18.75
CA THR A 3 -11.97 -9.61 -20.11
C THR A 3 -12.63 -8.24 -20.09
N ILE A 4 -12.27 -7.39 -21.05
CA ILE A 4 -12.87 -6.06 -21.20
C ILE A 4 -14.35 -6.22 -21.55
N GLY A 5 -15.22 -5.48 -20.86
CA GLY A 5 -16.69 -5.57 -21.03
C GLY A 5 -17.37 -6.63 -20.16
N GLN A 6 -16.60 -7.43 -19.41
CA GLN A 6 -17.17 -8.39 -18.47
C GLN A 6 -17.73 -7.67 -17.24
N PRO A 7 -19.03 -7.87 -16.90
CA PRO A 7 -19.55 -7.38 -15.64
C PRO A 7 -18.92 -8.15 -14.48
N VAL A 8 -18.45 -7.42 -13.47
CA VAL A 8 -17.83 -7.97 -12.26
C VAL A 8 -18.41 -7.33 -11.01
N SER A 9 -18.55 -8.12 -9.95
CA SER A 9 -18.86 -7.62 -8.61
C SER A 9 -17.56 -7.48 -7.82
N THR A 10 -17.31 -6.28 -7.29
CA THR A 10 -16.02 -5.89 -6.71
C THR A 10 -16.23 -5.18 -5.37
N LEU A 11 -15.25 -5.23 -4.49
CA LEU A 11 -15.27 -4.48 -3.23
C LEU A 11 -14.69 -3.07 -3.43
N ILE A 12 -15.36 -2.04 -2.92
CA ILE A 12 -14.83 -0.67 -2.86
C ILE A 12 -13.84 -0.58 -1.70
N ILE A 13 -12.62 -0.13 -1.98
CA ILE A 13 -11.56 0.04 -0.98
C ILE A 13 -11.47 1.50 -0.53
N ASP A 14 -11.54 2.43 -1.49
CA ASP A 14 -11.33 3.85 -1.26
C ASP A 14 -12.07 4.70 -2.30
N ILE A 15 -12.49 5.90 -1.89
CA ILE A 15 -13.18 6.88 -2.72
C ILE A 15 -12.41 8.20 -2.61
N ASP A 16 -11.81 8.62 -3.72
CA ASP A 16 -11.15 9.92 -3.80
C ASP A 16 -12.15 10.97 -4.29
N GLU A 17 -12.63 11.79 -3.36
CA GLU A 17 -13.61 12.85 -3.61
C GLU A 17 -13.06 13.99 -4.47
N TYR A 18 -11.74 14.21 -4.52
CA TYR A 18 -11.16 15.31 -5.29
C TYR A 18 -11.02 14.96 -6.77
N SER A 19 -10.67 13.71 -7.08
CA SER A 19 -10.54 13.25 -8.47
C SER A 19 -11.78 12.54 -9.00
N GLY A 20 -12.73 12.18 -8.13
CA GLY A 20 -13.92 11.40 -8.48
C GLY A 20 -13.62 9.95 -8.86
N LYS A 21 -12.46 9.42 -8.45
CA LYS A 21 -12.02 8.06 -8.75
C LYS A 21 -12.27 7.12 -7.58
N ILE A 22 -12.47 5.84 -7.89
CA ILE A 22 -12.74 4.79 -6.91
C ILE A 22 -11.71 3.67 -7.06
N SER A 23 -11.14 3.22 -5.96
CA SER A 23 -10.24 2.07 -5.91
C SER A 23 -11.03 0.79 -5.59
N LEU A 24 -10.89 -0.24 -6.43
CA LEU A 24 -11.66 -1.49 -6.35
C LEU A 24 -10.76 -2.72 -6.12
N SER A 25 -11.26 -3.71 -5.36
CA SER A 25 -10.60 -4.99 -5.10
C SER A 25 -11.41 -6.18 -5.62
N MET A 26 -10.72 -7.10 -6.30
CA MET A 26 -11.23 -8.44 -6.65
C MET A 26 -10.75 -9.53 -5.70
N ARG A 27 -9.83 -9.21 -4.76
CA ARG A 27 -9.18 -10.23 -3.92
C ARG A 27 -10.13 -10.81 -2.87
N SER A 28 -11.08 -10.02 -2.37
CA SER A 28 -12.12 -10.50 -1.46
C SER A 28 -13.50 -10.06 -1.96
N HIS A 29 -14.45 -10.99 -1.93
CA HIS A 29 -15.83 -10.73 -2.34
C HIS A 29 -16.62 -10.02 -1.23
N GLN A 30 -16.22 -10.21 0.02
CA GLN A 30 -16.75 -9.54 1.19
C GLN A 30 -15.58 -9.04 2.06
N PRO A 31 -15.73 -7.87 2.71
CA PRO A 31 -14.78 -7.45 3.72
C PRO A 31 -14.94 -8.36 4.92
N ASP A 32 -13.87 -9.05 5.32
CA ASP A 32 -13.84 -9.73 6.61
C ASP A 32 -13.73 -8.66 7.70
N LEU A 33 -14.90 -8.24 8.20
CA LEU A 33 -15.00 -7.22 9.24
C LEU A 33 -14.36 -7.67 10.55
N ASP A 34 -14.18 -8.98 10.77
CA ASP A 34 -13.55 -9.48 11.99
C ASP A 34 -12.03 -9.23 11.97
N LEU A 35 -11.40 -9.11 10.79
CA LEU A 35 -10.02 -8.62 10.67
C LEU A 35 -9.88 -7.15 11.04
N ILE A 36 -10.92 -6.34 10.80
CA ILE A 36 -10.94 -4.90 11.08
C ILE A 36 -11.29 -4.65 12.56
N LYS A 37 -12.04 -5.56 13.18
CA LYS A 37 -12.36 -5.55 14.63
C LYS A 37 -11.14 -5.95 15.45
N HIS A 38 -10.10 -5.13 15.44
CA HIS A 38 -9.09 -5.22 16.48
C HIS A 38 -9.76 -4.92 17.82
N PRO A 39 -9.62 -5.80 18.84
CA PRO A 39 -10.10 -5.45 20.17
C PRO A 39 -9.41 -4.15 20.59
N LYS A 40 -10.13 -3.24 21.29
CA LYS A 40 -9.60 -1.92 21.71
C LYS A 40 -8.24 -1.98 22.44
N ASN A 41 -7.86 -3.17 22.92
CA ASN A 41 -6.63 -3.45 23.65
C ASN A 41 -5.60 -4.27 22.84
N PHE A 42 -5.75 -4.39 21.51
CA PHE A 42 -4.76 -5.06 20.66
C PHE A 42 -3.47 -4.25 20.63
N ARG A 43 -2.55 -4.58 21.55
CA ARG A 43 -1.17 -4.13 21.50
C ARG A 43 -0.33 -5.30 21.00
N PRO A 44 0.15 -5.27 19.75
CA PRO A 44 1.07 -6.30 19.29
C PRO A 44 2.28 -6.34 20.23
N ARG A 45 2.48 -7.48 20.91
CA ARG A 45 3.54 -7.65 21.92
C ARG A 45 4.93 -7.43 21.31
N ASN A 46 5.07 -7.77 20.04
CA ASN A 46 6.29 -7.61 19.26
C ASN A 46 5.95 -6.87 17.95
N ILE A 47 6.34 -5.60 17.85
CA ILE A 47 6.26 -4.86 16.59
C ILE A 47 7.54 -5.15 15.81
N HIS A 48 7.39 -5.74 14.63
CA HIS A 48 8.50 -5.89 13.70
C HIS A 48 8.73 -4.56 13.00
N TYR A 49 9.91 -3.96 13.23
CA TYR A 49 10.33 -2.77 12.50
C TYR A 49 11.31 -3.18 11.40
N TRP A 50 11.03 -2.78 10.16
CA TRP A 50 11.97 -2.96 9.04
C TRP A 50 13.20 -2.04 9.14
N THR A 51 13.13 -1.01 9.99
CA THR A 51 14.23 -0.11 10.30
C THR A 51 14.51 -0.11 11.81
N ASN A 52 15.70 0.34 12.20
CA ASN A 52 16.00 0.51 13.61
C ASN A 52 15.19 1.68 14.20
N TYR A 53 14.16 1.38 14.98
CA TYR A 53 13.26 2.36 15.60
C TYR A 53 13.98 3.33 16.56
N ARG A 54 15.20 3.02 16.99
CA ARG A 54 16.03 3.90 17.84
C ARG A 54 16.71 5.01 17.03
N LEU A 55 16.74 4.89 15.70
CA LEU A 55 17.36 5.86 14.80
C LEU A 55 16.29 6.77 14.20
N ASN A 56 16.37 8.07 14.51
CA ASN A 56 15.52 9.10 13.89
C ASN A 56 16.08 9.56 12.53
N ILE A 57 16.32 8.62 11.62
CA ILE A 57 16.89 8.92 10.28
C ILE A 57 15.82 9.29 9.23
N GLY A 58 14.55 9.03 9.51
CA GLY A 58 13.44 9.31 8.60
C GLY A 58 13.69 8.75 7.18
N PHE A 59 13.46 9.57 6.16
CA PHE A 59 13.70 9.24 4.76
C PHE A 59 15.11 9.59 4.26
N LYS A 60 16.06 9.87 5.15
CA LYS A 60 17.41 10.33 4.75
C LYS A 60 18.11 9.34 3.82
N SER A 61 18.10 8.05 4.17
CA SER A 61 18.70 6.99 3.34
C SER A 61 18.10 6.92 1.93
N LEU A 62 16.78 7.09 1.84
CA LEU A 62 16.04 7.13 0.58
C LEU A 62 16.40 8.38 -0.23
N ALA A 63 16.51 9.54 0.42
CA ALA A 63 16.91 10.80 -0.23
C ALA A 63 18.34 10.74 -0.79
N ASP A 64 19.28 10.19 -0.01
CA ASP A 64 20.69 10.04 -0.39
C ASP A 64 20.84 9.11 -1.62
N ALA A 65 20.10 8.01 -1.66
CA ALA A 65 20.15 7.03 -2.76
C ALA A 65 19.33 7.44 -4.00
N ARG A 66 18.31 8.30 -3.84
CA ARG A 66 17.34 8.66 -4.90
C ARG A 66 18.00 9.09 -6.20
N SER A 67 18.99 9.97 -6.13
CA SER A 67 19.64 10.53 -7.32
C SER A 67 20.34 9.45 -8.15
N GLN A 68 20.95 8.45 -7.50
CA GLN A 68 21.59 7.34 -8.19
C GLN A 68 20.55 6.43 -8.84
N TRP A 69 19.51 6.04 -8.11
CA TRP A 69 18.46 5.18 -8.65
C TRP A 69 17.74 5.78 -9.85
N MET A 70 17.51 7.11 -9.85
CA MET A 70 16.90 7.78 -11.00
C MET A 70 17.80 7.74 -12.24
N ARG A 71 19.13 7.81 -12.07
CA ARG A 71 20.09 7.62 -13.17
C ARG A 71 20.09 6.18 -13.67
N ASP A 72 20.14 5.22 -12.75
CA ASP A 72 20.17 3.80 -13.08
C ASP A 72 18.89 3.37 -13.79
N ALA A 73 17.73 3.83 -13.30
CA ALA A 73 16.45 3.57 -13.94
C ALA A 73 16.40 4.16 -15.35
N ARG A 74 16.89 5.39 -15.54
CA ARG A 74 16.95 6.00 -16.87
C ARG A 74 17.80 5.17 -17.84
N ASN A 75 19.00 4.79 -17.43
CA ASN A 75 19.89 3.94 -18.23
C ASN A 75 19.31 2.55 -18.53
N PHE A 76 18.42 2.04 -17.67
CA PHE A 76 17.80 0.73 -17.85
C PHE A 76 16.63 0.77 -18.86
N PHE A 77 15.92 1.89 -18.95
CA PHE A 77 14.75 2.05 -19.82
C PHE A 77 15.06 2.74 -21.16
N ASP A 78 16.24 3.34 -21.32
CA ASP A 78 16.79 3.80 -22.60
C ASP A 78 17.33 2.60 -23.43
#